data_AF-A0A950FKK4-F1
#
_entry.id   AF-A0A950FKK4-F1
#
_cell.length_a   1.000
_cell.length_b   1.000
_cell.length_c   1.000
_cell.angle_alpha   90.00
_cell.angle_beta   90.00
_cell.angle_gamma   90.00
#
_symmetry.space_group_name_H-M   'P 1'
#
loop_
_entity.id
_entity.type
_entity.pdbx_description
1 polymer ?
#
loop_
_entity_poly.entity_id
_entity_poly.type
_entity_poly.pdbx_seq_one_letter_code
_entity_poly.pdbx_strand_id
1 'polypeptide(L)' 'MVDFDSNEPVALEIVFQSIDRVRVRMACDLLQQGGIEAFIFDDESSRMLGSTSAIEARLMVHADCVKEARSRLRELGFTE' A
#
# COMPACT_ATOMS: atom_id res chain seq x y z
N MET A 1 -7.09 -31.02 16.78
CA MET A 1 -5.97 -30.06 16.70
C MET A 1 -5.88 -29.59 15.26
N VAL A 2 -6.62 -28.53 14.94
CA VAL A 2 -6.34 -27.51 13.91
C VAL A 2 -7.58 -26.61 13.85
N ASP A 3 -7.62 -25.62 14.73
CA ASP A 3 -8.55 -24.51 14.66
C ASP A 3 -8.00 -23.52 13.62
N PHE A 4 -8.24 -23.80 12.34
CA PHE A 4 -8.00 -22.85 11.25
C PHE A 4 -9.19 -21.89 11.15
N ASP A 5 -9.38 -21.06 12.17
CA ASP A 5 -10.25 -19.90 12.06
C ASP A 5 -9.42 -18.65 12.33
N SER A 6 -8.65 -18.26 11.32
CA SER A 6 -8.23 -16.87 11.16
C SER A 6 -8.92 -16.35 9.90
N ASN A 7 -10.25 -16.37 9.90
CA ASN A 7 -11.08 -15.64 8.94
C ASN A 7 -11.22 -14.16 9.36
N GLU A 8 -10.17 -13.57 9.96
CA GLU A 8 -10.15 -12.13 10.15
C GLU A 8 -10.04 -11.51 8.75
N PRO A 9 -10.99 -10.65 8.34
CA PRO A 9 -10.89 -9.97 7.06
C PRO A 9 -9.54 -9.27 7.07
N VAL A 10 -8.70 -9.62 6.09
CA VAL A 10 -7.35 -9.11 5.97
C VAL A 10 -7.46 -7.58 5.85
N ALA A 11 -7.37 -6.89 6.98
CA ALA A 11 -7.65 -5.47 7.06
C ALA A 11 -6.45 -4.78 6.41
N LEU A 12 -6.59 -4.41 5.14
CA LEU A 12 -5.60 -3.62 4.43
C LEU A 12 -5.88 -2.15 4.73
N GLU A 13 -4.85 -1.46 5.19
CA GLU A 13 -4.90 -0.07 5.61
C GLU A 13 -3.96 0.74 4.74
N ILE A 14 -4.39 1.94 4.36
CA ILE A 14 -3.62 2.85 3.52
C ILE A 14 -2.53 3.50 4.36
N VAL A 15 -1.28 3.38 3.93
CA VAL A 15 -0.11 3.96 4.62
C VAL A 15 0.55 5.09 3.85
N PHE A 16 0.29 5.18 2.55
CA PHE A 16 0.80 6.24 1.69
C PHE A 16 -0.07 6.36 0.44
N GLN A 17 -0.29 7.57 -0.05
CA GLN A 17 -0.96 7.79 -1.33
C GLN A 17 -0.28 8.91 -2.11
N SER A 18 -0.18 8.75 -3.42
CA SER A 18 0.42 9.78 -4.28
C SER A 18 -0.05 9.66 -5.72
N ILE A 19 -0.14 10.80 -6.42
CA ILE A 19 -0.29 10.82 -7.88
C ILE A 19 0.94 10.30 -8.60
N ASP A 20 2.11 10.34 -7.96
CA ASP A 20 3.38 9.91 -8.53
C ASP A 20 3.57 8.40 -8.32
N ARG A 21 3.34 7.63 -9.38
CA ARG A 21 3.44 6.16 -9.34
C ARG A 21 4.82 5.66 -9.03
N VAL A 22 5.86 6.38 -9.47
CA VAL A 22 7.24 6.00 -9.19
C VAL A 22 7.47 6.08 -7.68
N ARG A 23 6.97 7.14 -7.03
CA ARG A 23 7.05 7.32 -5.58
C ARG A 23 6.32 6.22 -4.81
N VAL A 24 5.10 5.86 -5.24
CA VAL A 24 4.32 4.77 -4.62
C VAL A 24 4.98 3.41 -4.83
N ARG A 25 5.52 3.15 -6.03
CA ARG A 25 6.26 1.91 -6.32
C ARG A 25 7.54 1.80 -5.49
N MET A 26 8.30 2.90 -5.36
CA MET A 26 9.49 2.95 -4.52
C MET A 26 9.14 2.67 -3.06
N ALA A 27 8.11 3.33 -2.52
CA ALA A 27 7.63 3.09 -1.17
C ALA A 27 7.24 1.62 -0.95
N CYS A 28 6.53 1.01 -1.91
CA CYS A 28 6.18 -0.41 -1.87
C CYS A 28 7.41 -1.33 -1.86
N ASP A 29 8.37 -1.08 -2.75
CA ASP A 29 9.58 -1.91 -2.87
C ASP A 29 10.41 -1.83 -1.59
N LEU A 30 10.53 -0.65 -0.99
CA LEU A 30 11.24 -0.43 0.28
C LEU A 30 10.56 -1.15 1.46
N LEU A 31 9.21 -1.15 1.50
CA LEU A 31 8.48 -1.92 2.51
C LEU A 31 8.68 -3.43 2.32
N GLN A 32 8.62 -3.93 1.08
CA GLN A 32 8.84 -5.34 0.77
C GLN A 32 10.27 -5.79 1.07
N GLN A 33 11.27 -4.96 0.78
CA GLN A 33 12.66 -5.19 1.19
C GLN A 33 12.81 -5.22 2.71
N GLY A 34 11.99 -4.45 3.44
CA GLY A 34 11.89 -4.49 4.89
C GLY A 34 11.13 -5.69 5.45
N GLY A 35 10.64 -6.60 4.60
CA GLY A 35 9.85 -7.77 4.99
C GLY A 35 8.37 -7.47 5.25
N ILE A 36 7.88 -6.28 4.87
CA ILE A 36 6.49 -5.87 5.04
C ILE A 36 5.75 -6.10 3.72
N GLU A 37 4.70 -6.92 3.76
CA GLU A 37 3.82 -7.10 2.61
C GLU A 37 3.01 -5.82 2.34
N ALA A 38 3.23 -5.28 1.15
CA ALA A 38 2.62 -4.04 0.68
C ALA A 38 1.97 -4.23 -0.69
N PHE A 39 0.86 -3.55 -0.90
CA PHE A 39 -0.01 -3.65 -2.08
C PHE A 39 -0.26 -2.27 -2.65
N ILE A 40 0.00 -2.11 -3.94
CA ILE A 40 -0.29 -0.87 -4.66
C ILE A 40 -1.66 -1.00 -5.31
N PHE A 41 -2.58 -0.14 -4.90
CA PHE A 41 -3.87 0.04 -5.53
C PHE A 41 -3.84 1.27 -6.42
N ASP A 42 -3.82 1.03 -7.72
CA ASP A 42 -3.91 2.03 -8.77
C ASP A 42 -5.23 1.80 -9.53
N ASP A 43 -6.13 2.80 -9.54
CA ASP A 43 -7.45 2.72 -10.17
C ASP A 43 -7.38 2.74 -11.71
N GLU A 44 -6.19 2.64 -12.31
CA GLU A 44 -6.04 2.66 -13.77
C GLU A 44 -6.51 1.37 -14.45
N SER A 45 -6.56 0.25 -13.71
CA SER A 45 -6.99 -1.04 -14.29
C SER A 45 -8.44 -1.04 -14.77
N SER A 46 -9.25 -0.03 -14.43
CA SER A 46 -10.66 0.09 -14.84
C SER A 46 -10.90 1.10 -15.97
N ARG A 47 -9.84 1.64 -16.60
CA ARG A 47 -9.99 2.70 -17.62
C ARG A 47 -9.77 2.21 -19.06
N MET A 48 -10.61 1.28 -19.50
CA MET A 48 -11.30 1.52 -20.77
C MET A 48 -12.21 2.74 -20.52
N LEU A 49 -12.14 3.80 -21.35
CA LEU A 49 -12.94 5.05 -21.26
C LEU A 49 -12.28 6.25 -20.54
N GLY A 50 -11.40 6.94 -21.25
CA GLY A 50 -11.75 8.30 -21.70
C GLY A 50 -11.69 9.52 -20.77
N SER A 51 -11.15 9.50 -19.55
CA SER A 51 -11.11 10.74 -18.73
C SER A 51 -9.82 10.93 -17.94
N THR A 52 -8.77 11.50 -18.55
CA THR A 52 -7.46 11.87 -17.97
C THR A 52 -7.63 12.59 -16.63
N SER A 53 -7.66 11.83 -15.55
CA SER A 53 -7.74 12.33 -14.18
C SER A 53 -6.54 11.70 -13.51
N ALA A 54 -5.70 12.51 -12.88
CA ALA A 54 -4.56 12.03 -12.11
C ALA A 54 -5.10 11.21 -10.94
N ILE A 55 -5.28 9.92 -11.16
CA ILE A 55 -5.68 8.97 -10.14
C ILE A 55 -4.49 8.81 -9.19
N GLU A 56 -4.71 9.06 -7.91
CA GLU A 56 -3.74 8.77 -6.87
C GLU A 56 -3.59 7.27 -6.69
N ALA A 57 -2.37 6.77 -6.81
CA ALA A 57 -2.03 5.40 -6.43
C ALA A 57 -1.91 5.34 -4.90
N ARG A 58 -2.51 4.31 -4.29
CA ARG A 58 -2.55 4.11 -2.84
C ARG A 58 -1.74 2.88 -2.49
N LEU A 59 -0.85 3.04 -1.52
CA LEU A 59 -0.09 1.96 -0.91
C LEU A 59 -0.81 1.48 0.33
N MET A 60 -1.15 0.20 0.33
CA MET A 60 -1.82 -0.47 1.43
C MET A 60 -0.92 -1.56 2.01
N VAL A 61 -1.02 -1.80 3.32
CA VAL A 61 -0.36 -2.90 4.00
C VAL A 61 -1.34 -3.57 4.96
N HIS A 62 -0.98 -4.73 5.48
CA HIS A 62 -1.74 -5.37 6.55
C HIS A 62 -1.83 -4.46 7.79
N ALA A 63 -3.01 -4.39 8.41
CA ALA A 63 -3.29 -3.59 9.61
C ALA A 63 -2.27 -3.83 10.73
N ASP A 64 -1.82 -5.08 10.88
CA ASP A 64 -0.80 -5.48 11.84
C ASP A 64 0.55 -4.77 11.61
N CYS A 65 0.88 -4.51 10.34
CA CYS A 65 2.13 -3.86 9.93
C CYS A 65 2.01 -2.36 9.66
N VAL A 66 0.83 -1.74 9.79
CA VAL A 66 0.61 -0.31 9.46
C VAL A 66 1.55 0.62 10.22
N LYS A 67 1.72 0.38 11.53
CA LYS A 67 2.56 1.24 12.37
C LYS A 67 4.02 1.16 11.95
N GLU A 68 4.51 -0.06 11.71
CA GLU A 68 5.86 -0.31 11.24
C GLU A 68 6.07 0.28 9.85
N ALA A 69 5.15 0.05 8.92
CA ALA A 69 5.20 0.58 7.57
C ALA A 69 5.24 2.11 7.55
N ARG A 70 4.35 2.77 8.31
CA ARG A 70 4.35 4.23 8.46
C ARG A 70 5.63 4.75 9.08
N SER A 71 6.16 4.06 10.10
CA SER A 71 7.43 4.45 10.72
C SER A 71 8.57 4.38 9.72
N ARG A 72 8.68 3.28 8.96
CA ARG A 72 9.70 3.10 7.92
C ARG A 72 9.56 4.13 6.81
N LEU A 73 8.36 4.35 6.30
CA LEU A 73 8.09 5.37 5.28
C LEU A 73 8.51 6.76 5.76
N ARG A 74 8.21 7.11 7.01
CA ARG A 74 8.63 8.37 7.62
C ARG A 74 10.16 8.49 7.72
N GLU A 75 10.85 7.43 8.15
CA GLU A 75 12.32 7.40 8.20
C GLU A 75 12.96 7.54 6.81
N LEU A 76 12.31 7.01 5.78
CA LEU A 76 12.73 7.09 4.39
C LEU A 76 12.35 8.41 3.70
N GLY A 77 11.65 9.32 4.39
CA GLY A 77 11.22 10.62 3.86
C GLY A 77 9.95 10.57 3.00
N PHE A 78 9.22 9.46 3.02
CA PHE A 78 7.87 9.32 2.47
C PHE A 78 6.86 9.68 3.56
N THR A 79 6.78 10.97 3.89
CA THR A 79 5.72 11.52 4.73
C THR A 79 4.51 11.85 3.86
N GLU A 80 3.33 11.39 4.26
CA GLU A 80 2.03 11.91 3.77
C GLU A 80 1.90 13.41 4.07
#